data_AF-A0A9E9M0B5-F1
#
_entry.id   AF-A0A9E9M0B5-F1
#
_cell.length_a   1.000
_cell.length_b   1.000
_cell.length_c   1.000
_cell.angle_alpha   90.00
_cell.angle_beta   90.00
_cell.angle_gamma   90.00
#
_symmetry.space_group_name_H-M   'P 1'
#
loop_
_entity.id
_entity.type
_entity.pdbx_description
1 polymer ?
#
loop_
_entity_poly.entity_id
_entity_poly.type
_entity_poly.pdbx_seq_one_letter_code
_entity_poly.pdbx_strand_id
1 'polypeptide(L)'
;MRIKTMAGCLCGLPLALALLFSSPMALAQETAVKAEAKAAVTQKDALDFPVMTLQHWKEGATEARYGFLIGFTSAIEMEKQWQGKKPLKLEDSLVNTWVRGFDGVTLKNIYDNIEAYVAANPDNLQLSLVEYLWYAYAQPQVKEKVSKAKLNSLNYKAEKRPLKNIKPAARGGN
;
A
#
# COMPACT_ATOMS: atom_id res chain seq x y z
N MET A 1 67.95 31.20 37.74
CA MET A 1 67.31 31.60 36.46
C MET A 1 65.88 32.03 36.79
N ARG A 2 65.63 33.34 36.87
CA ARG A 2 64.36 33.95 37.33
C ARG A 2 63.78 34.78 36.19
N ILE A 3 62.56 34.48 35.76
CA ILE A 3 61.73 35.39 34.94
C ILE A 3 60.29 35.21 35.47
N LYS A 4 59.91 35.93 36.53
CA LYS A 4 59.15 37.20 36.55
C LYS A 4 57.85 37.19 35.74
N THR A 5 56.75 37.07 36.48
CA THR A 5 55.38 37.54 36.21
C THR A 5 55.33 39.06 35.98
N MET A 6 54.46 39.55 35.07
CA MET A 6 53.62 40.78 35.15
C MET A 6 52.65 40.74 33.94
N ALA A 7 51.32 40.71 34.05
CA ALA A 7 50.36 41.63 34.68
C ALA A 7 50.08 42.92 33.88
N GLY A 8 48.83 43.05 33.42
CA GLY A 8 48.17 44.29 33.02
C GLY A 8 48.08 44.51 31.50
N CYS A 9 47.07 45.17 30.96
CA CYS A 9 45.81 45.70 31.46
C CYS A 9 45.06 46.24 30.22
N LEU A 10 43.76 45.97 30.13
CA LEU A 10 42.68 46.81 29.63
C LEU A 10 42.80 47.71 28.36
N CYS A 11 41.65 47.72 27.68
CA CYS A 11 41.05 48.79 26.86
C CYS A 11 41.42 48.83 25.37
N GLY A 12 40.42 48.51 24.53
CA GLY A 12 40.34 49.02 23.17
C GLY A 12 39.73 48.09 22.13
N LEU A 13 38.41 47.80 22.22
CA LEU A 13 37.61 47.78 20.99
C LEU A 13 37.63 49.21 20.40
N PRO A 14 37.49 49.44 19.09
CA PRO A 14 36.80 48.62 18.09
C PRO A 14 37.71 48.36 16.85
N LEU A 15 37.38 47.52 15.89
CA LEU A 15 36.46 47.84 14.81
C LEU A 15 36.42 46.63 13.89
N ALA A 16 35.20 46.18 13.62
CA ALA A 16 34.79 45.14 12.69
C ALA A 16 35.81 44.74 11.60
N LEU A 17 36.38 43.54 11.75
CA LEU A 17 36.82 42.73 10.61
C LEU A 17 35.88 41.51 10.52
N ALA A 18 34.62 41.79 10.18
CA ALA A 18 33.65 40.79 9.75
C ALA A 18 33.43 40.97 8.24
N LEU A 19 34.47 40.66 7.47
CA LEU A 19 34.37 40.44 6.03
C LEU A 19 35.06 39.12 5.75
N LEU A 20 34.27 38.05 5.63
CA LEU A 20 34.41 36.98 4.64
C LEU A 20 33.26 35.98 4.84
N PHE A 21 32.01 36.42 4.64
CA PHE A 21 30.90 35.57 4.20
C PHE A 21 29.87 36.44 3.48
N SER A 22 30.29 37.10 2.40
CA SER A 22 29.36 37.63 1.40
C SER A 22 28.91 36.47 0.52
N SER A 23 27.89 35.74 0.95
CA SER A 23 27.08 34.91 0.05
C SER A 23 25.81 35.70 -0.30
N PRO A 24 25.72 36.34 -1.47
CA PRO A 24 24.43 36.70 -2.02
C PRO A 24 23.94 35.48 -2.82
N MET A 25 23.35 34.50 -2.14
CA MET A 25 22.52 33.51 -2.84
C MET A 25 21.42 32.95 -1.95
N ALA A 26 20.78 33.85 -1.20
CA ALA A 26 19.42 33.66 -0.73
C ALA A 26 18.48 34.32 -1.75
N LEU A 27 18.27 33.66 -2.90
CA LEU A 27 17.18 33.87 -3.88
C LEU A 27 17.41 32.91 -5.07
N ALA A 28 17.35 31.61 -4.80
CA ALA A 28 17.29 30.57 -5.85
C ALA A 28 16.38 29.41 -5.44
N GLN A 29 15.35 29.70 -4.65
CA GLN A 29 14.26 28.78 -4.34
C GLN A 29 12.94 29.37 -4.84
N GLU A 30 12.89 29.78 -6.11
CA GLU A 30 11.64 30.28 -6.70
C GLU A 30 11.56 30.07 -8.22
N THR A 31 12.09 28.98 -8.78
CA THR A 31 11.84 28.65 -10.21
C THR A 31 11.79 27.15 -10.54
N ALA A 32 11.72 26.25 -9.54
CA ALA A 32 11.66 24.80 -9.81
C ALA A 32 10.32 24.13 -9.44
N VAL A 33 9.25 24.91 -9.22
CA VAL A 33 7.87 24.36 -9.19
C VAL A 33 7.23 24.39 -10.59
N LYS A 34 7.90 25.00 -11.57
CA LYS A 34 7.43 25.04 -12.97
C LYS A 34 7.96 23.87 -13.80
N ALA A 35 7.66 22.67 -13.34
CA ALA A 35 7.49 21.50 -14.19
C ALA A 35 6.23 20.80 -13.68
N GLU A 36 5.12 21.50 -13.90
CA GLU A 36 3.77 20.99 -13.76
C GLU A 36 3.72 19.63 -14.48
N ALA A 37 3.67 18.57 -13.68
CA ALA A 37 3.10 17.31 -14.11
C ALA A 37 1.73 17.66 -14.69
N LYS A 38 1.64 17.68 -16.02
CA LYS A 38 0.43 17.98 -16.77
C LYS A 38 -0.49 16.76 -16.68
N ALA A 39 -0.91 16.40 -15.47
CA ALA A 39 -2.10 15.60 -15.24
C ALA A 39 -3.25 16.61 -15.18
N ALA A 40 -3.79 16.94 -16.35
CA ALA A 40 -4.98 17.76 -16.47
C ALA A 40 -6.17 16.99 -15.89
N VAL A 41 -6.41 17.13 -14.59
CA VAL A 41 -7.77 17.01 -14.06
C VAL A 41 -8.44 18.32 -14.41
N THR A 42 -9.24 18.29 -15.48
CA THR A 42 -10.03 19.46 -15.89
C THR A 42 -10.99 19.79 -14.75
N GLN A 43 -11.01 21.05 -14.31
CA GLN A 43 -11.76 21.53 -13.15
C GLN A 43 -13.28 21.27 -13.18
N LYS A 44 -13.81 20.73 -14.29
CA LYS A 44 -15.21 20.33 -14.49
C LYS A 44 -15.54 18.94 -13.92
N ASP A 45 -14.52 18.11 -13.63
CA ASP A 45 -14.65 16.78 -12.99
C ASP A 45 -14.53 16.85 -11.46
N ALA A 46 -14.43 18.06 -10.87
CA ALA A 46 -14.14 18.28 -9.46
C ALA A 46 -15.23 17.83 -8.46
N LEU A 47 -16.30 17.17 -8.94
CA LEU A 47 -17.38 16.64 -8.12
C LEU A 47 -17.41 15.11 -8.05
N ASP A 48 -16.64 14.41 -8.90
CA ASP A 48 -16.56 12.95 -8.91
C ASP A 48 -15.21 12.45 -8.39
N PHE A 49 -15.22 11.38 -7.59
CA PHE A 49 -13.99 10.76 -7.13
C PHE A 49 -13.25 10.15 -8.33
N PRO A 50 -11.97 10.53 -8.57
CA PRO A 50 -11.23 10.01 -9.71
C PRO A 50 -11.02 8.50 -9.57
N VAL A 51 -11.50 7.72 -10.53
CA VAL A 51 -11.25 6.28 -10.61
C VAL A 51 -9.92 6.03 -11.28
N MET A 52 -8.97 5.49 -10.52
CA MET A 52 -7.66 5.13 -11.03
C MET A 52 -7.76 3.86 -11.90
N THR A 53 -7.39 3.95 -13.18
CA THR A 53 -7.38 2.83 -14.15
C THR A 53 -5.96 2.34 -14.46
N LEU A 54 -5.85 1.20 -15.12
CA LEU A 54 -4.57 0.69 -15.63
C LEU A 54 -3.96 1.61 -16.71
N GLN A 55 -4.78 2.41 -17.40
CA GLN A 55 -4.31 3.41 -18.36
C GLN A 55 -3.50 4.51 -17.66
N HIS A 56 -4.02 5.10 -16.56
CA HIS A 56 -3.23 6.10 -15.86
C HIS A 56 -2.06 5.47 -15.08
N TRP A 57 -2.10 4.17 -14.75
CA TRP A 57 -0.92 3.46 -14.24
C TRP A 57 0.18 3.45 -15.31
N LYS A 58 -0.16 3.02 -16.53
CA LYS A 58 0.78 2.96 -17.66
C LYS A 58 1.41 4.31 -17.99
N GLU A 59 0.62 5.39 -17.92
CA GLU A 59 1.07 6.75 -18.24
C GLU A 59 1.74 7.47 -17.07
N GLY A 60 1.43 7.08 -15.83
CA GLY A 60 1.89 7.77 -14.63
C GLY A 60 3.38 7.57 -14.36
N ALA A 61 4.00 8.54 -13.69
CA ALA A 61 5.37 8.43 -13.19
C ALA A 61 5.48 7.35 -12.11
N THR A 62 6.67 6.76 -11.95
CA THR A 62 6.95 5.70 -10.97
C THR A 62 6.56 6.12 -9.55
N GLU A 63 6.85 7.36 -9.16
CA GLU A 63 6.52 7.93 -7.85
C GLU A 63 5.01 7.99 -7.63
N ALA A 64 4.23 8.36 -8.67
CA ALA A 64 2.77 8.40 -8.59
C ALA A 64 2.18 6.98 -8.45
N ARG A 65 2.74 5.99 -9.15
CA ARG A 65 2.34 4.57 -9.04
C ARG A 65 2.56 4.04 -7.62
N TYR A 66 3.74 4.27 -7.04
CA TYR A 66 4.00 3.89 -5.65
C TYR A 66 3.15 4.68 -4.67
N GLY A 67 2.93 5.98 -4.91
CA GLY A 67 2.05 6.82 -4.10
C GLY A 67 0.63 6.27 -4.02
N PHE A 68 0.08 5.80 -5.15
CA PHE A 68 -1.22 5.12 -5.16
C PHE A 68 -1.21 3.86 -4.28
N LEU A 69 -0.21 2.97 -4.44
CA LEU A 69 -0.17 1.72 -3.67
C LEU A 69 0.00 1.98 -2.17
N ILE A 70 0.83 2.95 -1.78
CA ILE A 70 1.02 3.35 -0.38
C ILE A 70 -0.27 3.94 0.19
N GLY A 71 -0.94 4.82 -0.55
CA GLY A 71 -2.21 5.41 -0.13
C GLY A 71 -3.30 4.35 0.04
N PHE A 72 -3.42 3.44 -0.93
CA PHE A 72 -4.39 2.35 -0.90
C PHE A 72 -4.16 1.40 0.30
N THR A 73 -2.92 0.97 0.52
CA THR A 73 -2.59 0.08 1.66
C THR A 73 -2.75 0.79 3.01
N SER A 74 -2.46 2.09 3.08
CA SER A 74 -2.67 2.90 4.28
C SER A 74 -4.15 3.07 4.62
N ALA A 75 -5.03 3.23 3.62
CA ALA A 75 -6.48 3.26 3.84
C ALA A 75 -7.01 1.93 4.42
N ILE A 76 -6.51 0.79 3.92
CA ILE A 76 -6.84 -0.54 4.45
C ILE A 76 -6.38 -0.69 5.90
N GLU A 77 -5.14 -0.29 6.20
CA GLU A 77 -4.59 -0.40 7.56
C GLU A 77 -5.35 0.52 8.54
N MET A 78 -5.72 1.73 8.12
CA MET A 78 -6.54 2.65 8.91
C MET A 78 -7.87 2.02 9.31
N GLU A 79 -8.61 1.43 8.35
CA GLU A 79 -9.89 0.80 8.67
C GLU A 79 -9.70 -0.47 9.52
N LYS A 80 -8.65 -1.26 9.27
CA LYS A 80 -8.31 -2.42 10.11
C LYS A 80 -8.06 -2.01 11.56
N GLN A 81 -7.33 -0.91 11.77
CA GLN A 81 -7.09 -0.34 13.09
C GLN A 81 -8.38 0.15 13.74
N TRP A 82 -9.26 0.78 12.97
CA TRP A 82 -10.57 1.21 13.43
C TRP A 82 -11.46 0.04 13.88
N GLN A 83 -11.44 -1.10 13.18
CA GLN A 83 -12.15 -2.33 13.60
C GLN A 83 -11.58 -2.93 14.89
N GLY A 84 -10.31 -2.65 15.20
CA GLY A 84 -9.62 -3.17 16.38
C GLY A 84 -9.48 -4.69 16.36
N LYS A 85 -9.64 -5.33 17.52
CA LYS A 85 -9.36 -6.77 17.69
C LYS A 85 -10.45 -7.69 17.14
N LYS A 86 -11.65 -7.16 16.89
CA LYS A 86 -12.80 -7.94 16.44
C LYS A 86 -13.08 -7.62 14.97
N PRO A 87 -12.62 -8.46 14.03
CA PRO A 87 -12.86 -8.22 12.61
C PRO A 87 -14.36 -8.21 12.32
N LEU A 88 -14.81 -7.22 11.56
CA LEU A 88 -16.19 -7.16 11.06
C LEU A 88 -16.44 -8.28 10.04
N LYS A 89 -17.71 -8.64 9.87
CA LYS A 89 -18.11 -9.65 8.89
C LYS A 89 -17.99 -9.10 7.47
N LEU A 90 -18.01 -9.98 6.46
CA LEU A 90 -17.79 -9.58 5.07
C LEU A 90 -18.89 -8.64 4.56
N GLU A 91 -20.12 -8.82 5.04
CA GLU A 91 -21.26 -7.94 4.77
C GLU A 91 -21.08 -6.52 5.31
N ASP A 92 -20.24 -6.34 6.33
CA ASP A 92 -20.01 -5.08 7.02
C ASP A 92 -18.68 -4.41 6.61
N SER A 93 -17.69 -5.19 6.17
CA SER A 93 -16.40 -4.69 5.70
C SER A 93 -15.63 -5.69 4.83
N LEU A 94 -14.93 -5.16 3.83
CA LEU A 94 -14.02 -5.92 2.96
C LEU A 94 -12.58 -5.96 3.46
N VAL A 95 -12.21 -5.16 4.47
CA VAL A 95 -10.81 -5.00 4.88
C VAL A 95 -10.17 -6.30 5.35
N ASN A 96 -10.91 -7.16 6.04
CA ASN A 96 -10.40 -8.46 6.45
C ASN A 96 -10.05 -9.39 5.28
N THR A 97 -10.68 -9.18 4.12
CA THR A 97 -10.36 -9.89 2.88
C THR A 97 -9.11 -9.30 2.26
N TRP A 98 -9.00 -7.97 2.19
CA TRP A 98 -7.83 -7.28 1.67
C TRP A 98 -6.56 -7.59 2.48
N VAL A 99 -6.63 -7.52 3.80
CA VAL A 99 -5.50 -7.82 4.71
C VAL A 99 -4.98 -9.25 4.49
N ARG A 100 -5.86 -10.21 4.25
CA ARG A 100 -5.46 -11.59 3.92
C ARG A 100 -4.92 -11.73 2.51
N GLY A 101 -5.51 -11.01 1.54
CA GLY A 101 -5.06 -11.03 0.15
C GLY A 101 -3.65 -10.48 -0.02
N PHE A 102 -3.25 -9.55 0.85
CA PHE A 102 -1.89 -8.99 0.87
C PHE A 102 -0.96 -9.66 1.89
N ASP A 103 -1.39 -10.72 2.57
CA ASP A 103 -0.52 -11.41 3.53
C ASP A 103 0.70 -12.02 2.81
N GLY A 104 1.90 -11.66 3.27
CA GLY A 104 3.16 -12.05 2.63
C GLY A 104 3.48 -11.36 1.29
N VAL A 105 2.65 -10.42 0.82
CA VAL A 105 2.87 -9.70 -0.45
C VAL A 105 3.54 -8.35 -0.19
N THR A 106 4.66 -8.06 -0.86
CA THR A 106 5.30 -6.74 -0.77
C THR A 106 4.74 -5.75 -1.78
N LEU A 107 4.88 -4.44 -1.53
CA LEU A 107 4.54 -3.39 -2.50
C LEU A 107 5.23 -3.60 -3.86
N LYS A 108 6.49 -4.08 -3.84
CA LYS A 108 7.23 -4.39 -5.07
C LYS A 108 6.56 -5.53 -5.84
N ASN A 109 6.11 -6.59 -5.15
CA ASN A 109 5.41 -7.69 -5.83
C ASN A 109 4.11 -7.21 -6.48
N ILE A 110 3.37 -6.31 -5.81
CA ILE A 110 2.17 -5.70 -6.38
C ILE A 110 2.52 -4.89 -7.62
N TYR A 111 3.54 -4.04 -7.53
CA TYR A 111 4.02 -3.23 -8.65
C TYR A 111 4.40 -4.10 -9.85
N ASP A 112 5.27 -5.09 -9.66
CA ASP A 112 5.76 -5.96 -10.72
C ASP A 112 4.61 -6.74 -11.39
N ASN A 113 3.62 -7.18 -10.61
CA ASN A 113 2.45 -7.89 -11.14
C ASN A 113 1.54 -6.98 -11.99
N ILE A 114 1.36 -5.72 -11.60
CA ILE A 114 0.61 -4.74 -12.41
C ILE A 114 1.36 -4.47 -13.72
N GLU A 115 2.68 -4.26 -13.66
CA GLU A 115 3.50 -4.05 -14.87
C GLU A 115 3.39 -5.24 -15.83
N ALA A 116 3.50 -6.47 -15.31
CA ALA A 116 3.36 -7.68 -16.11
C ALA A 116 1.96 -7.78 -16.75
N TYR A 117 0.91 -7.43 -16.00
CA TYR A 117 -0.46 -7.45 -16.51
C TYR A 117 -0.70 -6.40 -17.60
N VAL A 118 -0.24 -5.17 -17.38
CA VAL A 118 -0.36 -4.06 -18.36
C VAL A 118 0.38 -4.38 -19.65
N ALA A 119 1.56 -5.01 -19.56
CA ALA A 119 2.32 -5.43 -20.73
C ALA A 119 1.62 -6.56 -21.51
N ALA A 120 0.97 -7.49 -20.81
CA ALA A 120 0.28 -8.64 -21.42
C ALA A 120 -1.13 -8.32 -21.95
N ASN A 121 -1.77 -7.24 -21.48
CA ASN A 121 -3.19 -6.94 -21.76
C ASN A 121 -3.37 -5.49 -22.26
N PRO A 122 -2.85 -5.14 -23.45
CA PRO A 122 -2.93 -3.77 -23.97
C PRO A 122 -4.37 -3.30 -24.24
N ASP A 123 -5.31 -4.23 -24.47
CA ASP A 123 -6.71 -3.91 -24.77
C ASP A 123 -7.56 -3.68 -23.50
N ASN A 124 -7.02 -3.98 -22.31
CA ASN A 124 -7.78 -3.95 -21.05
C ASN A 124 -7.26 -2.89 -20.07
N LEU A 125 -6.92 -1.70 -20.58
CA LEU A 125 -6.36 -0.61 -19.76
C LEU A 125 -7.42 0.24 -19.05
N GLN A 126 -8.69 0.10 -19.43
CA GLN A 126 -9.80 0.82 -18.76
C GLN A 126 -10.25 0.17 -17.45
N LEU A 127 -9.73 -1.03 -17.14
CA LEU A 127 -9.99 -1.68 -15.86
C LEU A 127 -9.51 -0.80 -14.70
N SER A 128 -10.34 -0.67 -13.67
CA SER A 128 -9.95 0.01 -12.44
C SER A 128 -8.78 -0.73 -11.79
N LEU A 129 -7.81 0.03 -11.29
CA LEU A 129 -6.66 -0.53 -10.59
C LEU A 129 -7.09 -1.24 -9.29
N VAL A 130 -8.08 -0.70 -8.58
CA VAL A 130 -8.64 -1.35 -7.38
C VAL A 130 -9.35 -2.66 -7.75
N GLU A 131 -10.06 -2.68 -8.88
CA GLU A 131 -10.72 -3.89 -9.38
C GLU A 131 -9.69 -4.96 -9.79
N TYR A 132 -8.62 -4.57 -10.49
CA TYR A 132 -7.50 -5.45 -10.77
C TYR A 132 -6.91 -6.05 -9.49
N LEU A 133 -6.60 -5.21 -8.49
CA LEU A 133 -6.06 -5.65 -7.20
C LEU A 133 -7.02 -6.60 -6.48
N TRP A 134 -8.33 -6.37 -6.59
CA TRP A 134 -9.34 -7.22 -6.00
C TRP A 134 -9.28 -8.62 -6.57
N TYR A 135 -9.30 -8.77 -7.90
CA TYR A 135 -9.26 -10.08 -8.54
C TYR A 135 -7.91 -10.78 -8.37
N ALA A 136 -6.81 -10.03 -8.38
CA ALA A 136 -5.47 -10.59 -8.25
C ALA A 136 -5.17 -11.08 -6.83
N TYR A 137 -5.64 -10.37 -5.79
CA TYR A 137 -5.20 -10.63 -4.41
C TYR A 137 -6.33 -10.96 -3.43
N ALA A 138 -7.42 -10.19 -3.43
CA ALA A 138 -8.45 -10.29 -2.40
C ALA A 138 -9.51 -11.37 -2.68
N GLN A 139 -10.08 -11.38 -3.88
CA GLN A 139 -11.14 -12.32 -4.28
C GLN A 139 -10.75 -13.79 -4.11
N PRO A 140 -9.52 -14.24 -4.45
CA PRO A 140 -9.11 -15.64 -4.26
C PRO A 140 -9.32 -16.12 -2.81
N GLN A 141 -9.10 -15.25 -1.82
CA GLN A 141 -9.28 -15.55 -0.40
C GLN A 141 -10.76 -15.78 -0.03
N VAL A 142 -11.68 -15.08 -0.70
CA VAL A 142 -13.13 -15.26 -0.51
C VAL A 142 -13.56 -16.61 -1.07
N LYS A 143 -13.12 -16.95 -2.28
CA LYS A 143 -13.44 -18.23 -2.94
C LYS A 143 -12.95 -19.41 -2.11
N GLU A 144 -11.75 -19.33 -1.55
CA GLU A 144 -11.20 -20.37 -0.69
C GLU A 144 -12.01 -20.56 0.61
N LYS A 145 -12.47 -19.48 1.26
CA LYS A 145 -13.34 -19.60 2.43
C LYS A 145 -14.66 -20.26 2.11
N VAL A 146 -15.30 -19.85 1.02
CA VAL A 146 -16.57 -20.43 0.58
C VAL A 146 -16.39 -21.91 0.25
N SER A 147 -15.30 -22.29 -0.41
CA SER A 147 -15.00 -23.69 -0.71
C SER A 147 -14.76 -24.50 0.56
N LYS A 148 -13.95 -24.01 1.51
CA LYS A 148 -13.71 -24.64 2.82
C LYS A 148 -14.99 -24.76 3.65
N ALA A 149 -15.81 -23.71 3.72
CA ALA A 149 -17.09 -23.75 4.41
C ALA A 149 -18.05 -24.76 3.78
N LYS A 150 -18.10 -24.83 2.45
CA LYS A 150 -18.86 -25.84 1.71
C LYS A 150 -18.35 -27.25 2.01
N LEU A 151 -17.04 -27.48 1.96
CA LEU A 151 -16.43 -28.76 2.33
C LEU A 151 -16.76 -29.15 3.78
N ASN A 152 -16.64 -28.23 4.73
CA ASN A 152 -16.98 -28.48 6.13
C ASN A 152 -18.47 -28.80 6.29
N SER A 153 -19.37 -28.12 5.57
CA SER A 153 -20.80 -28.41 5.60
C SER A 153 -21.14 -29.78 4.99
N LEU A 154 -20.42 -30.20 3.96
CA LEU A 154 -20.55 -31.52 3.34
C LEU A 154 -20.00 -32.61 4.26
N ASN A 155 -18.86 -32.36 4.91
CA ASN A 155 -18.27 -33.29 5.88
C ASN A 155 -19.16 -33.42 7.12
N TYR A 156 -19.67 -32.32 7.67
CA TYR A 156 -20.66 -32.33 8.75
C TYR A 156 -21.93 -33.11 8.36
N LYS A 157 -22.39 -32.97 7.12
CA LYS A 157 -23.56 -33.71 6.60
C LYS A 157 -23.23 -35.19 6.34
N ALA A 158 -21.98 -35.56 6.06
CA ALA A 158 -21.52 -36.93 5.89
C ALA A 158 -21.32 -37.64 7.25
N GLU A 159 -20.72 -36.96 8.22
CA GLU A 159 -20.45 -37.47 9.57
C GLU A 159 -21.73 -37.55 10.42
N LYS A 160 -22.71 -36.68 10.16
CA LYS A 160 -24.05 -36.78 10.77
C LYS A 160 -25.02 -37.71 10.02
N ARG A 161 -24.62 -38.40 8.95
CA ARG A 161 -25.41 -39.57 8.53
C ARG A 161 -25.23 -40.62 9.61
N PRO A 162 -26.30 -41.06 10.30
CA PRO A 162 -26.15 -42.15 11.24
C PRO A 162 -25.57 -43.34 10.48
N LEU A 163 -24.45 -43.87 10.94
CA LEU A 163 -23.93 -45.21 10.59
C LEU A 163 -24.89 -46.29 11.10
N LYS A 164 -26.19 -46.17 10.81
CA LYS A 164 -27.19 -47.11 11.28
C LYS A 164 -27.33 -48.34 10.38
N ASN A 165 -26.75 -48.33 9.17
CA ASN A 165 -26.90 -49.44 8.21
C ASN A 165 -25.64 -49.79 7.39
N ILE A 166 -24.42 -49.49 7.87
CA ILE A 166 -23.24 -50.12 7.27
C ILE A 166 -23.06 -51.48 7.97
N LYS A 167 -23.68 -52.51 7.38
CA LYS A 167 -23.34 -53.89 7.71
C LYS A 167 -21.82 -54.03 7.50
N PRO A 168 -21.03 -54.44 8.50
CA PRO A 168 -19.62 -54.69 8.26
C PRO A 168 -19.52 -55.74 7.16
N ALA A 169 -18.87 -55.39 6.04
CA ALA A 169 -18.51 -56.38 5.05
C ALA A 169 -17.71 -57.46 5.77
N ALA A 170 -18.22 -58.69 5.69
CA ALA A 170 -17.66 -59.83 6.38
C ALA A 170 -16.15 -59.89 6.12
N ARG A 171 -15.38 -59.95 7.21
CA ARG A 171 -13.99 -60.38 7.18
C ARG A 171 -14.00 -61.83 6.70
N GLY A 172 -13.90 -62.02 5.38
CA GLY A 172 -13.67 -63.32 4.76
C GLY A 172 -12.24 -63.73 5.07
N GLY A 173 -12.09 -64.69 5.99
CA GLY A 173 -10.86 -65.47 6.08
C GLY A 173 -10.83 -66.50 4.97
N ASN A 174 -9.77 -66.47 4.17
CA ASN A 174 -8.80 -67.55 4.04
C ASN A 174 -7.54 -66.99 3.39
#